data_AF-A0A222EAU0-F1
#
_entry.id   AF-A0A222EAU0-F1
#
_cell.length_a   1.000
_cell.length_b   1.000
_cell.length_c   1.000
_cell.angle_alpha   90.00
_cell.angle_beta   90.00
_cell.angle_gamma   90.00
#
_symmetry.space_group_name_H-M   'P 1'
#
loop_
_entity.id
_entity.type
_entity.pdbx_description
1 polymer ?
#
loop_
_entity_poly.entity_id
_entity_poly.type
_entity_poly.pdbx_seq_one_letter_code
_entity_poly.pdbx_strand_id
1 'polypeptide(L)'
;MTVKTTLSFTDRHHRFLQEQVDKGVFATTSAGVASAVERLIQDEETRTVMLDALAAEIRNRAATPPQDYVDEDATFAAVFDDLPRA
;
A
#
# COMPACT_ATOMS: atom_id res chain seq x y z
N MET A 1 -8.03 9.49 -24.96
CA MET A 1 -6.98 9.87 -25.92
C MET A 1 -5.67 9.34 -25.36
N THR A 2 -4.87 8.59 -26.12
CA THR A 2 -3.57 8.07 -25.63
C THR A 2 -2.43 9.01 -26.00
N VAL A 3 -1.55 9.32 -25.06
CA VAL A 3 -0.34 10.11 -25.30
C VAL A 3 0.83 9.17 -25.56
N LYS A 4 1.54 9.37 -26.67
CA LYS A 4 2.73 8.58 -26.99
C LYS A 4 3.95 9.18 -26.30
N THR A 5 4.60 8.39 -25.46
CA THR A 5 5.82 8.77 -24.75
C THR A 5 6.91 7.73 -25.00
N THR A 6 8.13 8.20 -25.25
CA THR A 6 9.30 7.33 -25.37
C THR A 6 9.93 7.12 -23.99
N LEU A 7 10.13 5.86 -23.60
CA LEU A 7 10.75 5.46 -22.34
C LEU A 7 11.96 4.59 -22.63
N SER A 8 13.04 4.82 -21.89
CA SER A 8 14.24 3.98 -21.97
C SER A 8 14.20 2.92 -20.87
N PHE A 9 14.24 1.66 -21.27
CA PHE A 9 14.30 0.52 -20.35
C PHE A 9 15.69 -0.11 -20.40
N THR A 10 16.11 -0.67 -19.26
CA THR A 10 17.24 -1.60 -19.26
C THR A 10 16.90 -2.85 -20.08
N ASP A 11 17.90 -3.55 -20.61
CA ASP A 11 17.71 -4.78 -21.38
C ASP A 11 16.88 -5.84 -20.62
N ARG A 12 17.05 -5.92 -19.31
CA ARG A 12 16.27 -6.82 -18.44
C ARG A 12 14.78 -6.52 -18.52
N HIS A 13 14.38 -5.25 -18.36
CA HIS A 13 12.99 -4.84 -18.37
C HIS A 13 12.36 -4.93 -19.76
N HIS A 14 13.13 -4.60 -20.79
CA HIS A 14 12.68 -4.78 -22.17
C HIS A 14 12.39 -6.26 -22.46
N ARG A 15 13.34 -7.15 -22.15
CA ARG A 15 13.18 -8.60 -22.33
C ARG A 15 12.00 -9.14 -21.54
N PHE A 16 11.87 -8.74 -20.28
CA PHE A 16 10.74 -9.14 -19.45
C PHE A 16 9.40 -8.78 -20.10
N LEU A 17 9.23 -7.53 -20.55
CA LEU A 17 7.98 -7.12 -21.20
C LEU A 17 7.72 -7.91 -22.48
N GLN A 18 8.76 -8.21 -23.25
CA GLN A 18 8.68 -9.01 -24.47
C GLN A 18 8.22 -10.44 -24.16
N GLU A 19 8.82 -11.09 -23.16
CA GLU A 19 8.40 -12.42 -22.70
C GLU A 19 6.95 -12.46 -22.23
N GLN A 20 6.46 -11.39 -21.59
CA GLN A 20 5.07 -11.31 -21.15
C GLN A 20 4.10 -11.17 -22.32
N VAL A 21 4.50 -10.51 -23.41
CA VAL A 21 3.74 -10.48 -24.66
C VAL A 21 3.76 -11.86 -25.33
N ASP A 22 4.91 -12.52 -25.40
CA ASP A 22 5.06 -13.84 -26.01
C ASP A 22 4.23 -14.91 -25.27
N LYS A 23 4.11 -14.79 -23.95
CA LYS A 23 3.23 -15.65 -23.11
C LYS A 23 1.73 -15.32 -23.27
N GLY A 24 1.38 -14.27 -24.01
CA GLY A 24 0.00 -13.82 -24.18
C GLY A 24 -0.59 -13.10 -22.96
N VAL A 25 0.24 -12.69 -21.99
CA VAL A 25 -0.23 -11.95 -20.80
C VAL A 25 -0.68 -10.55 -21.19
N PHE A 26 0.04 -9.93 -22.14
CA PHE A 26 -0.31 -8.62 -22.70
C PHE A 26 -0.36 -8.69 -24.22
N ALA A 27 -1.28 -7.94 -24.83
CA ALA A 27 -1.38 -7.84 -26.28
C ALA A 27 -0.18 -7.12 -26.92
N THR A 28 0.42 -6.17 -26.20
CA THR A 28 1.61 -5.41 -26.64
C THR A 28 2.46 -4.98 -25.45
N THR A 29 3.72 -4.63 -25.70
CA THR A 29 4.62 -4.05 -24.69
C THR A 29 4.01 -2.80 -24.05
N SER A 30 3.39 -1.92 -24.84
CA SER A 30 2.74 -0.71 -24.34
C SER A 30 1.56 -1.00 -23.42
N ALA A 31 0.81 -2.08 -23.66
CA ALA A 31 -0.27 -2.51 -22.76
C ALA A 31 0.29 -3.00 -21.41
N GLY A 32 1.42 -3.72 -21.42
CA GLY A 32 2.11 -4.12 -20.20
C GLY A 32 2.63 -2.92 -19.39
N VAL A 33 3.22 -1.92 -20.07
CA VAL A 33 3.65 -0.67 -19.43
C VAL A 33 2.47 0.10 -18.86
N ALA A 34 1.38 0.25 -19.60
CA ALA A 34 0.18 0.94 -19.12
C ALA A 34 -0.37 0.26 -17.86
N SER A 35 -0.50 -1.08 -17.86
CA SER A 35 -0.94 -1.83 -16.68
C SER A 35 -0.02 -1.63 -15.47
N ALA A 36 1.29 -1.58 -15.67
CA ALA A 36 2.25 -1.32 -14.61
C ALA A 36 2.12 0.10 -14.04
N VAL A 37 1.90 1.11 -14.90
CA VAL A 37 1.68 2.50 -14.46
C VAL A 37 0.39 2.63 -13.65
N GLU A 38 -0.70 2.01 -14.08
CA GLU A 38 -1.95 2.04 -13.31
C GLU A 38 -1.79 1.38 -11.94
N ARG A 39 -1.02 0.29 -11.87
CA ARG A 39 -0.71 -0.33 -10.60
C ARG A 39 0.08 0.60 -9.68
N LEU A 40 1.05 1.33 -10.22
CA LEU A 40 1.83 2.32 -9.46
C LEU A 40 0.94 3.46 -8.95
N ILE A 41 0.00 3.95 -9.75
CA ILE A 41 -0.95 5.00 -9.35
C ILE A 41 -1.81 4.50 -8.19
N GLN A 42 -2.40 3.31 -8.32
CA GLN A 42 -3.25 2.72 -7.28
C GLN A 42 -2.47 2.49 -5.97
N ASP A 43 -1.23 2.02 -6.07
CA ASP A 43 -0.38 1.79 -4.91
C ASP A 43 -0.01 3.11 -4.21
N GLU A 44 0.22 4.19 -4.96
CA GLU A 44 0.51 5.51 -4.38
C GLU A 44 -0.73 6.15 -3.73
N GLU A 45 -1.91 6.00 -4.34
CA GLU A 45 -3.19 6.43 -3.73
C GLU A 45 -3.43 5.69 -2.41
N THR A 46 -3.24 4.38 -2.42
CA THR A 46 -3.38 3.54 -1.21
C THR A 46 -2.39 3.96 -0.14
N ARG A 47 -1.14 4.20 -0.52
CA ARG A 47 -0.08 4.67 0.39
C ARG A 47 -0.47 6.00 1.03
N THR A 48 -0.96 6.95 0.25
CA THR A 48 -1.36 8.28 0.73
C THR A 48 -2.46 8.16 1.79
N VAL A 49 -3.51 7.39 1.52
CA VAL A 49 -4.62 7.18 2.47
C VAL A 49 -4.11 6.58 3.79
N MET A 50 -3.23 5.57 3.71
CA MET A 50 -2.66 4.93 4.90
C MET A 50 -1.79 5.90 5.71
N LEU A 51 -0.95 6.70 5.03
CA LEU A 51 -0.11 7.69 5.70
C LEU A 51 -0.94 8.78 6.37
N ASP A 52 -2.02 9.23 5.73
CA ASP A 52 -2.93 10.23 6.30
C ASP A 52 -3.65 9.71 7.55
N ALA A 53 -4.11 8.45 7.51
CA ALA A 53 -4.72 7.79 8.66
C ALA A 53 -3.73 7.67 9.84
N LEU A 54 -2.49 7.25 9.57
CA LEU A 54 -1.44 7.17 10.60
C LEU A 54 -1.10 8.56 11.17
N ALA A 55 -0.98 9.57 10.31
CA ALA A 55 -0.72 10.93 10.75
C ALA A 55 -1.86 11.50 11.60
N ALA A 56 -3.12 11.19 11.25
CA ALA A 56 -4.29 11.57 12.05
C ALA A 56 -4.24 10.91 13.43
N GLU A 57 -3.94 9.62 13.51
CA GLU A 57 -3.84 8.89 14.77
C GLU A 57 -2.70 9.41 15.66
N ILE A 58 -1.53 9.70 15.08
CA ILE A 58 -0.41 10.30 15.82
C ILE A 58 -0.82 11.66 16.40
N ARG A 59 -1.48 12.50 15.61
CA ARG A 59 -1.97 13.81 16.08
C ARG A 59 -3.02 13.67 17.18
N ASN A 60 -3.92 12.70 17.05
CA ASN A 60 -4.94 12.41 18.06
C ASN A 60 -4.29 12.01 19.40
N ARG A 61 -3.32 11.10 19.37
CA ARG A 61 -2.56 10.69 20.56
C ARG A 61 -1.76 11.85 21.16
N ALA A 62 -1.09 12.63 20.33
CA ALA A 62 -0.31 13.78 20.79
C ALA A 62 -1.19 14.87 21.45
N ALA A 63 -2.45 14.97 21.03
CA ALA A 63 -3.43 15.89 21.62
C ALA A 63 -4.15 15.30 22.85
N THR A 64 -4.00 13.99 23.13
CA THR A 64 -4.68 13.34 24.25
C THR A 64 -4.05 13.77 25.57
N PRO A 65 -4.81 14.40 26.47
CA PRO A 65 -4.32 14.77 27.79
C PRO A 65 -3.99 13.55 28.66
N PRO A 66 -3.00 13.64 29.57
CA PRO A 66 -2.62 12.50 30.43
C PRO A 66 -3.76 11.94 31.29
N GLN A 67 -4.74 12.77 31.69
CA GLN A 67 -5.89 12.31 32.46
C GLN A 67 -6.83 11.37 31.68
N ASP A 68 -6.75 11.38 30.35
CA ASP A 68 -7.54 10.52 29.47
C ASP A 68 -6.77 9.25 29.06
N TYR A 69 -5.60 9.02 29.66
CA TYR A 69 -4.83 7.80 29.43
C TYR A 69 -5.50 6.65 30.16
N VAL A 70 -5.53 5.48 29.50
CA VAL A 70 -6.06 4.25 30.10
C VAL A 70 -5.00 3.60 30.99
N ASP A 71 -5.44 3.07 32.13
CA ASP A 71 -4.59 2.26 33.00
C ASP A 71 -4.34 0.89 32.36
N GLU A 72 -3.07 0.53 32.24
CA GLU A 72 -2.63 -0.69 31.56
C GLU A 72 -3.18 -1.94 32.26
N ASP A 73 -2.98 -2.03 33.57
CA ASP A 73 -3.36 -3.20 34.37
C ASP A 73 -4.87 -3.43 34.34
N ALA A 74 -5.67 -2.38 34.47
CA ALA A 74 -7.13 -2.46 34.40
C ALA A 74 -7.62 -2.86 32.99
N THR A 75 -6.99 -2.34 31.94
CA THR A 75 -7.40 -2.60 30.54
C THR A 75 -7.08 -4.03 30.14
N PHE A 76 -5.89 -4.51 30.47
CA PHE A 76 -5.47 -5.87 30.10
C PHE A 76 -6.11 -6.94 30.98
N ALA A 77 -6.43 -6.67 32.25
CA ALA A 77 -7.15 -7.61 33.11
C ALA A 77 -8.48 -8.06 32.49
N ALA A 78 -9.25 -7.14 31.90
CA ALA A 78 -10.50 -7.44 31.21
C ALA A 78 -10.31 -8.33 29.97
N VAL A 79 -9.19 -8.20 29.27
CA VAL A 79 -8.86 -9.03 28.11
C VAL A 79 -8.39 -10.43 28.55
N PHE A 80 -7.61 -10.51 29.64
CA PHE A 80 -7.10 -11.78 30.16
C PHE A 80 -8.19 -12.66 30.79
N ASP A 81 -9.25 -12.07 31.33
CA ASP A 81 -10.40 -12.83 31.84
C ASP A 81 -11.24 -13.48 30.71
N ASP A 82 -11.19 -12.93 29.50
CA ASP A 82 -11.94 -13.43 28.33
C ASP A 82 -11.13 -14.40 27.45
N LEU A 83 -9.84 -14.59 27.77
CA LEU A 83 -8.99 -15.56 27.09
C LEU A 83 -9.18 -16.97 27.68
N PRO A 84 -9.33 -18.01 26.84
CA PRO A 84 -9.46 -19.38 27.33
C PRO A 84 -8.21 -19.79 28.10
N ARG A 85 -8.38 -20.13 29.38
CA ARG A 85 -7.28 -20.66 30.21
C ARG A 85 -6.82 -21.99 29.62
N ALA A 86 -5.52 -22.10 29.36
CA ALA A 86 -4.86 -23.32 28.88
C ALA A 86 -4.87 -24.42 29.93
#